data_AF-A0AAV6ASQ4-F1
#
_entry.id   AF-A0AAV6ASQ4-F1
#
_cell.length_a   1.000
_cell.length_b   1.000
_cell.length_c   1.000
_cell.angle_alpha   90.00
_cell.angle_beta   90.00
_cell.angle_gamma   90.00
#
_symmetry.space_group_name_H-M   'P 1'
#
loop_
_entity.id
_entity.type
_entity.pdbx_description
1 polymer ?
#
loop_
_entity_poly.entity_id
_entity_poly.type
_entity_poly.pdbx_seq_one_letter_code
_entity_poly.pdbx_strand_id
1 'polypeptide(L)'
;MLSAPRLRTFFGMDLPLPSEPLALADESRGVLALSGEEARGFLQGLVTNDVMKIGPDRAVWAALLTPQGRYLHDFFLVQSPDGALWLECEAERRQDLLRRLTIYKLRAKVRIADASAELSVVRLFGAGAAERLGLPAEAGSARAVGAGVAFVDPRDARLG
;
A
#
# COMPACT_ATOMS: atom_id res chain seq x y z
N MET A 1 10.92 9.47 29.19
CA MET A 1 12.08 9.03 28.39
C MET A 1 11.57 7.93 27.46
N LEU A 2 11.04 8.31 26.29
CA LEU A 2 10.34 7.40 25.38
C LEU A 2 11.38 6.60 24.59
N SER A 3 11.27 5.27 24.64
CA SER A 3 12.12 4.35 23.88
C SER A 3 11.92 4.59 22.38
N ALA A 4 13.01 4.85 21.65
CA ALA A 4 12.97 5.07 20.20
C ALA A 4 12.42 3.82 19.46
N PRO A 5 11.69 4.00 18.35
CA PRO A 5 11.20 2.87 17.56
C PRO A 5 12.37 2.08 16.97
N ARG A 6 12.36 0.75 17.16
CA ARG A 6 13.37 -0.19 16.65
C ARG A 6 12.83 -0.95 15.45
N LEU A 7 13.67 -1.17 14.44
CA LEU A 7 13.34 -1.97 13.28
C LEU A 7 13.59 -3.45 13.61
N ARG A 8 12.57 -4.31 13.51
CA ARG A 8 12.78 -5.77 13.52
C ARG A 8 13.13 -6.21 12.10
N THR A 9 14.36 -6.63 11.86
CA THR A 9 14.76 -7.27 10.60
C THR A 9 15.45 -8.61 10.88
N PHE A 10 15.30 -9.53 9.93
CA PHE A 10 15.75 -10.93 9.85
C PHE A 10 17.16 -11.21 10.41
N PHE A 11 17.39 -11.20 11.73
CA PHE A 11 18.48 -11.90 12.45
C PHE A 11 18.45 -11.70 13.98
N GLY A 12 17.42 -11.03 14.53
CA GLY A 12 17.36 -10.77 15.98
C GLY A 12 18.37 -9.72 16.48
N MET A 13 18.97 -8.96 15.56
CA MET A 13 19.76 -7.78 15.90
C MET A 13 18.88 -6.54 15.82
N ASP A 14 18.63 -5.90 16.95
CA ASP A 14 18.02 -4.57 17.02
C ASP A 14 19.01 -3.52 16.49
N LEU A 15 19.05 -3.33 15.17
CA LEU A 15 19.80 -2.24 14.57
C LEU A 15 19.05 -0.91 14.83
N PRO A 16 19.73 0.13 15.36
CA PRO A 16 19.12 1.44 15.49
C PRO A 16 18.71 1.94 14.10
N LEU A 17 17.55 2.59 14.00
CA LEU A 17 17.17 3.28 12.78
C LEU A 17 18.29 4.25 12.39
N PRO A 18 18.63 4.36 11.09
CA PRO A 18 19.66 5.28 10.66
C PRO A 18 19.28 6.71 11.06
N SER A 19 20.28 7.47 11.51
CA SER A 19 20.12 8.87 11.93
C SER A 19 19.70 9.77 10.77
N GLU A 20 20.03 9.38 9.54
CA GLU A 20 19.63 10.02 8.30
C GLU A 20 18.66 9.11 7.54
N PRO A 21 17.57 9.65 6.98
CA PRO A 21 16.65 8.88 6.16
C PRO A 21 17.31 8.18 4.98
N LEU A 22 17.06 6.88 4.86
CA LEU A 22 17.56 6.01 3.80
C LEU A 22 16.40 5.53 2.92
N ALA A 23 16.52 5.73 1.61
CA ALA A 23 15.58 5.25 0.60
C ALA A 23 16.13 4.02 -0.11
N LEU A 24 15.31 2.98 -0.27
CA LEU A 24 15.64 1.74 -0.98
C LEU A 24 14.52 1.38 -1.95
N ALA A 25 14.86 1.09 -3.20
CA ALA A 25 13.92 0.49 -4.14
C ALA A 25 13.55 -0.92 -3.65
N ASP A 26 12.25 -1.24 -3.67
CA ASP A 26 11.70 -2.50 -3.20
C ASP A 26 11.16 -3.30 -4.40
N GLU A 27 12.07 -4.00 -5.07
CA GLU A 27 11.77 -4.81 -6.26
C GLU A 27 10.87 -6.03 -5.95
N SER A 28 10.70 -6.36 -4.66
CA SER A 28 9.78 -7.42 -4.22
C SER A 28 8.30 -7.01 -4.36
N ARG A 29 8.03 -5.75 -4.73
CA ARG A 29 6.69 -5.15 -4.76
C ARG A 29 6.31 -4.71 -6.17
N GLY A 30 5.02 -4.70 -6.43
CA GLY A 30 4.41 -4.23 -7.67
C GLY A 30 3.13 -3.45 -7.41
N VAL A 31 2.55 -2.89 -8.48
CA VAL A 31 1.38 -2.02 -8.39
C VAL A 31 0.33 -2.44 -9.41
N LEU A 32 -0.90 -2.63 -8.96
CA LEU A 32 -2.08 -2.68 -9.83
C LEU A 32 -2.84 -1.36 -9.74
N ALA A 33 -3.30 -0.83 -10.86
CA ALA A 33 -4.13 0.36 -10.93
C ALA A 33 -5.58 -0.01 -11.24
N LEU A 34 -6.51 0.49 -10.42
CA LEU A 34 -7.95 0.36 -10.58
C LEU A 34 -8.57 1.74 -10.83
N SER A 35 -9.15 1.91 -12.02
CA SER A 35 -9.84 3.14 -12.44
C SER A 35 -11.27 2.84 -12.87
N GLY A 36 -12.11 3.88 -12.96
CA GLY A 36 -13.52 3.77 -13.33
C GLY A 36 -14.47 4.09 -12.17
N GLU A 37 -15.71 4.45 -12.51
CA GLU A 37 -16.69 5.00 -11.57
C GLU A 37 -17.09 4.00 -10.47
N GLU A 38 -17.00 2.70 -10.73
CA GLU A 38 -17.37 1.65 -9.77
C GLU A 38 -16.18 1.10 -8.96
N ALA A 39 -14.96 1.61 -9.14
CA ALA A 39 -13.73 0.99 -8.59
C ALA A 39 -13.75 0.85 -7.05
N ARG A 40 -14.19 1.90 -6.34
CA ARG A 40 -14.30 1.90 -4.87
C ARG A 40 -15.36 0.93 -4.39
N GLY A 41 -16.56 0.98 -4.97
CA GLY A 41 -17.67 0.08 -4.62
C GLY A 41 -17.34 -1.39 -4.90
N PHE A 42 -16.69 -1.65 -6.04
CA PHE A 42 -16.18 -2.97 -6.40
C PHE A 42 -15.22 -3.53 -5.36
N LEU A 43 -14.21 -2.76 -4.94
CA LEU A 43 -13.26 -3.24 -3.92
C LEU A 43 -13.87 -3.34 -2.52
N GLN A 44 -14.76 -2.43 -2.14
CA GLN A 44 -15.40 -2.42 -0.82
C GLN A 44 -16.09 -3.75 -0.49
N GLY A 45 -16.67 -4.42 -1.49
CA GLY A 45 -17.31 -5.73 -1.32
C GLY A 45 -16.36 -6.94 -1.32
N LEU A 46 -15.06 -6.74 -1.55
CA LEU A 46 -14.09 -7.83 -1.77
C LEU A 46 -12.94 -7.87 -0.77
N VAL A 47 -12.60 -6.74 -0.16
CA VAL A 47 -11.40 -6.63 0.69
C VAL A 47 -11.76 -6.43 2.17
N THR A 48 -10.83 -6.74 3.05
CA THR A 48 -11.08 -6.77 4.51
C THR A 48 -11.18 -5.41 5.19
N ASN A 49 -10.89 -4.31 4.48
CA ASN A 49 -10.87 -2.97 5.06
C ASN A 49 -11.81 -2.02 4.30
N ASP A 50 -12.15 -0.91 4.93
CA ASP A 50 -13.02 0.12 4.39
C ASP A 50 -12.28 1.00 3.37
N VAL A 51 -12.51 0.69 2.09
CA VAL A 51 -11.98 1.37 0.91
C VAL A 51 -12.51 2.80 0.81
N MET A 52 -13.65 3.10 1.44
CA MET A 52 -14.22 4.45 1.42
C MET A 52 -13.42 5.45 2.26
N LYS A 53 -12.53 4.97 3.14
CA LYS A 53 -11.60 5.81 3.91
C LYS A 53 -10.39 6.27 3.10
N ILE A 54 -10.14 5.69 1.93
CA ILE A 54 -9.00 6.08 1.10
C ILE A 54 -9.26 7.43 0.48
N GLY A 55 -8.32 8.36 0.63
CA GLY A 55 -8.38 9.70 0.07
C GLY A 55 -6.99 10.18 -0.33
N PRO A 56 -6.87 11.43 -0.84
CA PRO A 56 -5.59 12.04 -1.16
C PRO A 56 -4.61 12.07 0.04
N ASP A 57 -5.14 12.02 1.26
CA ASP A 57 -4.45 12.12 2.53
C ASP A 57 -4.41 10.80 3.33
N ARG A 58 -5.02 9.71 2.82
CA ARG A 58 -5.19 8.47 3.56
C ARG A 58 -4.97 7.22 2.72
N ALA A 59 -4.01 6.41 3.15
CA ALA A 59 -3.75 5.04 2.73
C ALA A 59 -4.36 4.03 3.71
N VAL A 60 -4.68 2.83 3.24
CA VAL A 60 -5.10 1.71 4.09
C VAL A 60 -4.39 0.42 3.68
N TRP A 61 -4.25 -0.52 4.62
CA TRP A 61 -3.85 -1.89 4.32
C TRP A 61 -5.09 -2.77 4.30
N ALA A 62 -5.18 -3.67 3.32
CA ALA A 62 -6.31 -4.58 3.16
C ALA A 62 -5.85 -5.93 2.61
N ALA A 63 -6.69 -6.95 2.81
CA ALA A 63 -6.50 -8.27 2.26
C ALA A 63 -7.67 -8.70 1.38
N LEU A 64 -7.37 -9.51 0.36
CA LEU A 64 -8.34 -10.32 -0.37
C LEU A 64 -8.34 -11.73 0.21
N LEU A 65 -9.53 -12.24 0.52
CA LEU A 65 -9.71 -13.57 1.10
C LEU A 65 -10.51 -14.47 0.15
N THR A 66 -10.49 -15.78 0.41
CA THR A 66 -11.51 -16.68 -0.17
C THR A 66 -12.88 -16.38 0.43
N PRO A 67 -13.99 -16.83 -0.21
CA PRO A 67 -15.32 -16.75 0.40
C PRO A 67 -15.43 -17.42 1.78
N GLN A 68 -14.56 -18.39 2.06
CA GLN A 68 -14.47 -19.08 3.36
C GLN A 68 -13.54 -18.35 4.35
N GLY A 69 -13.06 -17.15 4.03
CA GLY A 69 -12.21 -16.34 4.89
C GLY A 69 -10.74 -16.75 4.93
N ARG A 70 -10.25 -17.57 4.00
CA ARG A 70 -8.82 -17.94 3.95
C ARG A 70 -8.01 -16.85 3.26
N TYR A 71 -6.82 -16.56 3.77
CA TYR A 71 -5.89 -15.60 3.16
C TYR A 71 -5.59 -15.94 1.70
N LEU A 72 -5.69 -14.93 0.82
CA LEU A 72 -5.16 -15.00 -0.54
C LEU A 72 -4.07 -13.96 -0.71
N HIS A 73 -4.38 -12.67 -0.62
CA HIS A 73 -3.43 -11.59 -0.87
C HIS A 73 -3.63 -10.48 0.13
N ASP A 74 -2.60 -9.67 0.34
CA ASP A 74 -2.69 -8.38 1.01
C ASP A 74 -1.90 -7.32 0.24
N PHE A 75 -2.30 -6.07 0.45
CA PHE A 75 -1.78 -4.93 -0.28
C PHE A 75 -2.08 -3.64 0.44
N PHE A 76 -1.31 -2.61 0.11
CA PHE A 76 -1.65 -1.24 0.48
C PHE A 76 -2.48 -0.61 -0.62
N LEU A 77 -3.49 0.14 -0.19
CA LEU A 77 -4.39 0.89 -1.03
C LEU A 77 -4.15 2.38 -0.85
N VAL A 78 -3.91 3.07 -1.96
CA VAL A 78 -3.76 4.53 -2.01
C VAL A 78 -4.55 5.12 -3.16
N GLN A 79 -4.93 6.39 -3.03
CA GLN A 79 -5.45 7.16 -4.15
C GLN A 79 -4.30 7.79 -4.93
N SER A 80 -4.25 7.53 -6.23
CA SER A 80 -3.29 8.17 -7.13
C SER A 80 -3.64 9.65 -7.38
N PRO A 81 -2.70 10.47 -7.89
CA PRO A 81 -2.97 11.88 -8.17
C PRO A 81 -4.13 12.12 -9.15
N ASP A 82 -4.37 11.19 -10.07
CA ASP A 82 -5.48 11.22 -11.04
C ASP A 82 -6.78 10.56 -10.53
N GLY A 83 -6.81 10.13 -9.26
CA GLY A 83 -8.00 9.64 -8.59
C GLY A 83 -8.30 8.14 -8.73
N ALA A 84 -7.46 7.39 -9.45
CA ALA A 84 -7.50 5.93 -9.44
C ALA A 84 -7.09 5.37 -8.07
N LEU A 85 -7.39 4.08 -7.84
CA LEU A 85 -6.87 3.34 -6.70
C LEU A 85 -5.64 2.54 -7.12
N TRP A 86 -4.55 2.67 -6.39
CA TRP A 86 -3.35 1.85 -6.56
C TRP A 86 -3.23 0.82 -5.45
N LEU A 87 -2.91 -0.41 -5.85
CA LEU A 87 -2.73 -1.57 -4.97
C LEU A 87 -1.26 -1.95 -5.01
N GLU A 88 -0.50 -1.57 -3.97
CA GLU A 88 0.88 -1.99 -3.79
C GLU A 88 0.90 -3.41 -3.19
N CYS A 89 1.31 -4.39 -3.98
CA CYS A 89 1.24 -5.82 -3.66
C CYS A 89 2.59 -6.53 -3.90
N GLU A 90 2.67 -7.81 -3.56
CA GLU A 90 3.87 -8.64 -3.83
C GLU A 90 4.05 -8.86 -5.34
N ALA A 91 5.26 -8.59 -5.85
CA ALA A 91 5.55 -8.61 -7.28
C ALA A 91 5.30 -9.99 -7.90
N GLU A 92 5.76 -11.07 -7.25
CA GLU A 92 5.63 -12.44 -7.75
C GLU A 92 4.17 -12.91 -7.81
N ARG A 93 3.30 -12.32 -6.99
CA ARG A 93 1.89 -12.72 -6.86
C ARG A 93 0.91 -11.77 -7.55
N ARG A 94 1.42 -10.65 -8.09
CA ARG A 94 0.65 -9.58 -8.73
C ARG A 94 -0.26 -10.10 -9.85
N GLN A 95 0.24 -10.99 -10.71
CA GLN A 95 -0.55 -11.54 -11.82
C GLN A 95 -1.72 -12.42 -11.35
N ASP A 96 -1.53 -13.20 -10.27
CA ASP A 96 -2.61 -13.98 -9.66
C ASP A 96 -3.66 -13.05 -9.03
N LEU A 97 -3.23 -11.98 -8.34
CA LEU A 97 -4.14 -10.96 -7.80
C LEU A 97 -4.95 -10.29 -8.92
N LEU A 98 -4.29 -9.84 -10.00
CA LEU A 98 -4.94 -9.25 -11.17
C LEU A 98 -5.98 -10.19 -11.77
N ARG A 99 -5.62 -11.46 -11.97
CA ARG A 99 -6.53 -12.48 -12.49
C ARG A 99 -7.76 -12.64 -11.59
N ARG A 100 -7.58 -12.71 -10.28
CA ARG A 100 -8.70 -12.87 -9.32
C ARG A 100 -9.62 -11.66 -9.31
N LEU A 101 -9.07 -10.45 -9.23
CA LEU A 101 -9.87 -9.23 -9.30
C LEU A 101 -10.63 -9.14 -10.63
N THR A 102 -10.02 -9.57 -11.73
CA THR A 102 -10.68 -9.62 -13.05
C THR A 102 -11.86 -10.60 -13.06
N ILE A 103 -11.73 -11.77 -12.45
CA ILE A 103 -12.83 -12.74 -12.29
C ILE A 103 -13.97 -12.13 -11.48
N TYR A 104 -13.65 -11.43 -10.38
CA TYR A 104 -14.66 -10.84 -9.50
C TYR A 104 -15.33 -9.58 -10.06
N LYS A 105 -14.68 -8.89 -11.01
CA LYS A 105 -15.19 -7.65 -11.61
C LYS A 105 -16.55 -7.83 -12.30
N LEU A 106 -16.80 -9.00 -12.90
CA LEU A 106 -18.02 -9.25 -13.69
C LEU A 106 -18.30 -8.10 -14.68
N ARG A 107 -19.44 -7.41 -14.54
CA ARG A 107 -19.85 -6.28 -15.39
C ARG A 107 -19.54 -4.91 -14.79
N ALA A 108 -18.90 -4.84 -13.63
CA ALA A 108 -18.54 -3.58 -13.01
C ALA A 108 -17.65 -2.76 -13.96
N LYS A 109 -17.94 -1.47 -14.10
CA LYS A 109 -17.22 -0.50 -14.93
C LYS A 109 -15.92 -0.08 -14.24
N VAL A 110 -15.02 -1.04 -14.11
CA VAL A 110 -13.70 -0.89 -13.50
C VAL A 110 -12.64 -1.35 -14.48
N ARG A 111 -11.60 -0.57 -14.74
CA ARG A 111 -10.41 -1.01 -15.45
C ARG A 111 -9.36 -1.40 -14.42
N ILE A 112 -8.80 -2.60 -14.56
CA ILE A 112 -7.72 -3.11 -13.72
C ILE A 112 -6.51 -3.33 -14.62
N ALA A 113 -5.39 -2.69 -14.31
CA ALA A 113 -4.17 -2.76 -15.10
C ALA A 113 -2.95 -2.99 -14.22
N ASP A 114 -1.95 -3.66 -14.77
CA ASP A 114 -0.62 -3.74 -14.18
C ASP A 114 0.12 -2.43 -14.45
N ALA A 115 0.51 -1.72 -13.39
CA ALA A 115 1.21 -0.44 -13.45
C ALA A 115 2.69 -0.56 -13.05
N SER A 116 3.21 -1.78 -12.85
CA SER A 116 4.59 -2.00 -12.37
C SER A 116 5.69 -1.63 -13.38
N ALA A 117 5.35 -1.42 -14.65
CA ALA A 117 6.30 -0.88 -15.63
C ALA A 117 6.48 0.65 -15.50
N GLU A 118 5.50 1.33 -14.90
CA GLU A 118 5.44 2.80 -14.79
C GLU A 118 5.75 3.27 -13.36
N LEU A 119 5.51 2.41 -12.37
CA LEU A 119 5.66 2.71 -10.96
C LEU A 119 6.66 1.76 -10.30
N SER A 120 7.61 2.34 -9.56
CA SER A 120 8.50 1.62 -8.65
C SER A 120 8.10 1.89 -7.20
N VAL A 121 8.25 0.89 -6.35
CA VAL A 121 8.03 1.02 -4.91
C VAL A 121 9.35 1.35 -4.24
N VAL A 122 9.35 2.37 -3.39
CA VAL A 122 10.51 2.77 -2.60
C VAL A 122 10.13 2.79 -1.13
N ARG A 123 10.97 2.20 -0.30
CA ARG A 123 10.84 2.26 1.16
C ARG A 123 11.77 3.34 1.68
N LEU A 124 11.24 4.25 2.50
CA LEU A 124 12.02 5.27 3.19
C LEU A 124 12.02 4.96 4.69
N PHE A 125 13.21 4.75 5.25
CA PHE A 125 13.42 4.44 6.66
C PHE A 125 14.20 5.55 7.35
N GLY A 126 14.12 5.63 8.67
CA GLY A 126 14.92 6.55 9.49
C GLY A 126 14.08 7.62 10.17
N ALA A 127 14.68 8.27 11.18
CA ALA A 127 14.04 9.37 11.90
C ALA A 127 13.80 10.55 10.94
N GLY A 128 12.61 11.17 10.99
CA GLY A 128 12.30 12.30 10.13
C GLY A 128 11.88 11.93 8.69
N ALA A 129 11.73 10.64 8.37
CA ALA A 129 11.41 10.18 7.01
C ALA A 129 10.09 10.76 6.48
N ALA A 130 9.03 10.71 7.29
CA ALA A 130 7.72 11.26 6.91
C ALA A 130 7.80 12.79 6.75
N GLU A 131 8.48 13.46 7.66
CA GLU A 131 8.66 14.91 7.69
C GLU A 131 9.41 15.42 6.45
N ARG A 132 10.43 14.68 5.96
CA ARG A 132 11.13 15.01 4.70
C ARG A 132 10.22 14.98 3.49
N LEU A 133 9.19 14.14 3.51
CA LEU A 133 8.17 14.08 2.46
C LEU A 133 7.02 15.05 2.74
N GLY A 134 7.06 15.79 3.86
CA GLY A 134 5.97 16.66 4.30
C GLY A 134 4.70 15.89 4.61
N LEU A 135 4.84 14.70 5.22
CA LEU A 135 3.75 13.86 5.72
C LEU A 135 3.69 13.93 7.25
N PRO A 136 2.49 13.92 7.85
CA PRO A 136 2.35 13.60 9.26
C PRO A 136 2.89 12.19 9.55
N ALA A 137 3.60 12.02 10.67
CA ALA A 137 4.09 10.71 11.13
C ALA A 137 2.99 9.83 11.76
N GLU A 138 1.78 9.86 11.18
CA GLU A 138 0.62 9.08 11.61
C GLU A 138 0.36 7.94 10.61
N ALA A 139 0.08 6.74 11.11
CA ALA A 139 -0.19 5.56 10.29
C ALA A 139 -1.25 5.83 9.21
N GLY A 140 -0.93 5.49 7.97
CA GLY A 140 -1.80 5.69 6.81
C GLY A 140 -1.86 7.11 6.30
N SER A 141 -1.17 8.09 6.90
CA SER A 141 -1.06 9.43 6.28
C SER A 141 -0.46 9.29 4.89
N ALA A 142 -1.13 9.85 3.88
CA ALA A 142 -0.71 9.78 2.48
C ALA A 142 -0.65 11.17 1.87
N ARG A 143 0.06 11.30 0.74
CA ARG A 143 0.03 12.48 -0.11
C ARG A 143 0.57 12.16 -1.50
N ALA A 144 0.16 12.95 -2.48
CA ALA A 144 0.80 12.98 -3.78
C ALA A 144 2.25 13.53 -3.69
N VAL A 145 3.16 12.91 -4.44
CA VAL A 145 4.55 13.35 -4.64
C VAL A 145 4.90 13.21 -6.12
N GLY A 146 4.89 14.33 -6.85
CA GLY A 146 5.02 14.31 -8.30
C GLY A 146 3.90 13.48 -8.93
N ALA A 147 4.26 12.50 -9.75
CA ALA A 147 3.31 11.54 -10.32
C ALA A 147 2.98 10.37 -9.39
N GLY A 148 3.68 10.21 -8.25
CA GLY A 148 3.50 9.11 -7.31
C GLY A 148 2.74 9.48 -6.05
N VAL A 149 2.72 8.55 -5.10
CA VAL A 149 2.12 8.71 -3.77
C VAL A 149 3.13 8.26 -2.72
N ALA A 150 3.29 9.07 -1.67
CA ALA A 150 4.00 8.67 -0.47
C ALA A 150 2.98 8.45 0.64
N PHE A 151 3.21 7.44 1.49
CA PHE A 151 2.38 7.19 2.65
C PHE A 151 3.18 6.59 3.80
N VAL A 152 2.73 6.84 5.02
CA VAL A 152 3.19 6.15 6.23
C VAL A 152 2.47 4.82 6.30
N ASP A 153 3.19 3.73 6.57
CA ASP A 153 2.62 2.39 6.66
C ASP A 153 1.35 2.39 7.55
N PRO A 154 0.17 2.04 7.00
CA PRO A 154 -1.10 2.06 7.72
C PRO A 154 -1.27 0.89 8.69
N ARG A 155 -0.37 -0.09 8.69
CA ARG A 155 -0.40 -1.19 9.66
C ARG A 155 -0.03 -0.66 11.04
N ASP A 156 -0.67 -1.22 12.05
CA ASP A 156 -0.33 -0.90 13.44
C ASP A 156 1.07 -1.44 13.74
N ALA A 157 2.00 -0.56 14.06
CA ALA A 157 3.38 -0.91 14.40
C ALA A 157 3.48 -1.89 15.61
N ARG A 158 2.41 -2.05 16.39
CA ARG A 158 2.33 -3.02 17.50
C ARG A 158 2.02 -4.45 17.04
N LEU A 159 1.51 -4.63 15.82
CA LEU A 159 1.08 -5.93 15.30
C LEU A 159 2.18 -6.70 14.56
N GLY A 160 3.37 -6.11 14.37
CA GLY A 160 4.55 -6.80 13.81
C GLY A 160 5.41 -5.91 12.95
#